data_AF-S7ZFI1-F1
#
_entry.id   AF-S7ZFI1-F1
#
_cell.length_a   1.000
_cell.length_b   1.000
_cell.length_c   1.000
_cell.angle_alpha   90.00
_cell.angle_beta   90.00
_cell.angle_gamma   90.00
#
_symmetry.space_group_name_H-M   'P 1'
#
loop_
_entity.id
_entity.type
_entity.pdbx_description
1 polymer ?
#
loop_
_entity_poly.entity_id
_entity_poly.type
_entity_poly.pdbx_seq_one_letter_code
_entity_poly.pdbx_strand_id
1 'polypeptide(L)'
;MTFQPEKLDPSENFDDVADNDVSWITGKGQWVYWLDCNITVFLRDGNGDKDNGTMCNQRAGQGIVPAGVELYCFGGKVKQKEA
;
A
#
# COMPACT_ATOMS: atom_id res chain seq x y z
N MET A 1 10.79 -5.05 -9.81
CA MET A 1 10.90 -3.75 -9.10
C MET A 1 10.39 -3.96 -7.70
N THR A 2 11.05 -3.39 -6.69
CA THR A 2 10.66 -3.56 -5.28
C THR A 2 9.83 -2.36 -4.84
N PHE A 3 8.78 -2.59 -4.05
CA PHE A 3 8.00 -1.52 -3.44
C PHE A 3 8.84 -0.80 -2.38
N GLN A 4 8.91 0.52 -2.47
CA GLN A 4 9.68 1.37 -1.56
C GLN A 4 8.74 2.39 -0.92
N PRO A 5 8.27 2.14 0.31
CA PRO A 5 7.39 3.06 1.00
C PRO A 5 8.16 4.29 1.49
N GLU A 6 7.55 5.45 1.30
CA GLU A 6 8.05 6.76 1.70
C GLU A 6 7.19 7.32 2.83
N LYS A 7 7.72 8.34 3.52
CA LYS A 7 6.94 9.08 4.51
C LYS A 7 5.77 9.77 3.80
N LEU A 8 4.60 9.74 4.42
CA LEU A 8 3.41 10.41 3.90
C LEU A 8 3.66 11.91 3.75
N ASP A 9 3.30 12.46 2.59
CA ASP A 9 3.33 13.90 2.35
C ASP A 9 2.32 14.60 3.29
N PRO A 10 2.73 15.61 4.08
CA PRO A 10 1.84 16.33 5.00
C PRO A 10 0.64 17.02 4.33
N SER A 11 0.67 17.24 3.01
CA SER A 11 -0.42 17.84 2.24
C SER A 11 -1.52 16.85 1.85
N GLU A 12 -1.30 15.54 2.03
CA GLU A 12 -2.31 14.54 1.70
C GLU A 12 -3.45 14.53 2.72
N ASN A 13 -4.66 14.88 2.26
CA ASN A 13 -5.86 14.88 3.10
C ASN A 13 -6.54 13.49 3.15
N PHE A 14 -6.97 13.06 4.34
CA PHE A 14 -7.71 11.83 4.62
C PHE A 14 -9.08 12.07 5.27
N ASP A 15 -9.56 13.32 5.36
CA ASP A 15 -10.83 13.67 5.99
C ASP A 15 -12.01 12.96 5.33
N ASP A 16 -12.03 12.92 3.99
CA ASP A 16 -13.08 12.26 3.19
C ASP A 16 -12.80 10.77 2.93
N VAL A 17 -11.71 10.23 3.49
CA VAL A 17 -11.37 8.81 3.36
C VAL A 17 -11.97 8.07 4.55
N ALA A 18 -12.88 7.14 4.26
CA ALA A 18 -13.44 6.26 5.27
C ALA A 18 -12.36 5.34 5.86
N ASP A 19 -12.56 4.93 7.12
CA ASP A 19 -11.71 3.92 7.72
C ASP A 19 -11.82 2.60 6.95
N ASN A 20 -10.67 2.00 6.72
CA ASN A 20 -10.48 0.76 6.02
C ASN A 20 -10.36 -0.38 7.04
N ASP A 21 -11.32 -1.28 7.05
CA ASP A 21 -11.19 -2.55 7.78
C ASP A 21 -10.11 -3.41 7.12
N VAL A 22 -10.31 -3.80 5.86
CA VAL A 22 -9.37 -4.60 5.06
C VAL A 22 -9.45 -4.19 3.59
N SER A 23 -8.30 -3.99 2.96
CA SER A 23 -8.18 -3.81 1.50
C SER A 23 -7.00 -4.58 0.94
N TRP A 24 -7.21 -5.21 -0.21
CA TRP A 24 -6.13 -5.74 -1.05
C TRP A 24 -5.91 -4.81 -2.24
N ILE A 25 -4.66 -4.38 -2.43
CA ILE A 25 -4.28 -3.51 -3.54
C ILE A 25 -3.28 -4.25 -4.43
N THR A 26 -3.69 -4.54 -5.66
CA THR A 26 -2.78 -5.08 -6.69
C THR A 26 -2.05 -3.94 -7.39
N GLY A 27 -0.73 -4.01 -7.42
CA GLY A 27 0.12 -3.04 -8.09
C GLY A 27 -0.07 -3.04 -9.60
N LYS A 28 -0.24 -1.84 -10.16
CA LYS A 28 -0.29 -1.53 -11.59
C LYS A 28 0.52 -0.27 -11.92
N GLY A 29 1.34 0.21 -10.98
CA GLY A 29 2.09 1.47 -11.09
C GLY A 29 1.35 2.68 -10.50
N GLN A 30 0.23 2.48 -9.80
CA GLN A 30 -0.50 3.56 -9.13
C GLN A 30 0.16 3.99 -7.82
N TRP A 31 -0.11 5.22 -7.40
CA TRP A 31 0.22 5.70 -6.06
C TRP A 31 -0.79 5.17 -5.04
N VAL A 32 -0.27 4.73 -3.89
CA VAL A 32 -1.05 4.37 -2.72
C VAL A 32 -0.59 5.22 -1.55
N TYR A 33 -1.55 5.75 -0.79
CA TYR A 33 -1.32 6.57 0.40
C TYR A 33 -2.08 5.95 1.55
N TRP A 34 -1.46 5.90 2.73
CA TRP A 34 -2.06 5.32 3.92
C TRP A 34 -1.76 6.13 5.18
N LEU A 35 -2.72 6.13 6.10
CA LEU A 35 -2.66 6.82 7.38
C LEU A 35 -3.18 5.90 8.49
N ASP A 36 -2.36 5.73 9.53
CA ASP A 36 -2.58 4.79 10.65
C ASP A 36 -2.88 3.33 10.24
N CYS A 37 -2.46 2.94 9.03
CA CYS A 37 -2.75 1.64 8.43
C CYS A 37 -1.61 0.64 8.65
N ASN A 38 -1.94 -0.63 8.85
CA ASN A 38 -0.97 -1.72 8.82
C ASN A 38 -0.87 -2.25 7.40
N ILE A 39 0.34 -2.21 6.82
CA ILE A 39 0.59 -2.68 5.46
C ILE A 39 1.46 -3.92 5.51
N THR A 40 1.01 -4.99 4.84
CA THR A 40 1.86 -6.14 4.50
C THR A 40 2.06 -6.16 2.99
N VAL A 41 3.32 -6.19 2.58
CA VAL A 41 3.74 -6.19 1.17
C VAL A 41 4.00 -7.62 0.74
N PHE A 42 3.35 -8.06 -0.34
CA PHE A 42 3.57 -9.36 -0.95
C PHE A 42 4.21 -9.18 -2.33
N LEU A 43 5.26 -9.95 -2.61
CA LEU A 43 5.85 -10.03 -3.94
C LEU A 43 5.35 -11.28 -4.64
N ARG A 44 4.89 -11.13 -5.89
CA ARG A 44 4.60 -12.27 -6.76
C ARG A 44 5.86 -12.67 -7.51
N ASP A 45 6.16 -13.96 -7.50
CA ASP A 45 7.22 -14.54 -8.32
C ASP A 45 6.78 -14.71 -9.79
N GLY A 46 7.68 -15.24 -10.62
CA GLY A 46 7.40 -15.50 -12.05
C GLY A 46 6.34 -16.57 -12.31
N ASN A 47 5.95 -17.35 -11.29
CA ASN A 47 4.90 -18.37 -11.36
C ASN A 47 3.55 -17.84 -10.85
N GLY A 48 3.53 -16.62 -10.29
CA GLY A 48 2.35 -15.99 -9.73
C GLY A 48 2.14 -16.27 -8.24
N ASP A 49 3.04 -16.99 -7.59
CA ASP A 49 2.96 -17.29 -6.16
C ASP A 49 3.41 -16.10 -5.32
N LYS A 50 2.78 -15.87 -4.17
CA LYS A 50 3.15 -14.81 -3.23
C LYS A 50 4.25 -15.31 -2.28
N ASP A 51 5.14 -14.42 -1.90
CA ASP A 51 6.04 -14.65 -0.76
C ASP A 51 5.29 -14.68 0.58
N ASN A 52 6.03 -14.83 1.68
CA ASN A 52 5.47 -14.86 3.04
C ASN A 52 4.93 -13.48 3.51
N GLY A 53 5.04 -12.44 2.70
CA GLY A 53 4.71 -11.08 3.06
C GLY A 53 5.77 -10.43 3.96
N THR A 54 5.96 -9.13 3.81
CA THR A 54 6.82 -8.30 4.66
C THR A 54 6.01 -7.14 5.22
N MET A 55 6.00 -6.97 6.54
CA MET A 55 5.30 -5.86 7.17
C MET A 55 6.03 -4.54 6.88
N CYS A 56 5.28 -3.53 6.47
CA CYS A 56 5.77 -2.16 6.38
C CYS A 56 5.82 -1.54 7.79
N ASN A 57 6.97 -1.01 8.17
CA ASN A 57 7.15 -0.38 9.48
C ASN A 57 6.52 1.02 9.57
N GLN A 58 6.07 1.60 8.45
CA GLN A 58 5.46 2.93 8.41
C GLN A 58 3.95 2.79 8.45
N ARG A 59 3.32 3.22 9.55
CA ARG A 59 1.85 3.29 9.67
C ARG A 59 1.23 4.47 8.92
N ALA A 60 2.04 5.48 8.58
CA ALA A 60 1.65 6.58 7.71
C ALA A 60 2.70 6.74 6.62
N GLY A 61 2.30 6.49 5.38
CA GLY A 61 3.23 6.47 4.25
C GLY A 61 2.55 6.58 2.91
N GLN A 62 3.39 6.63 1.89
CA GLN A 62 2.97 6.62 0.49
C GLN A 62 3.96 5.84 -0.36
N GLY A 63 3.53 5.38 -1.54
CA GLY A 63 4.43 4.74 -2.48
C GLY A 63 3.75 4.33 -3.77
N ILE A 64 4.53 4.26 -4.85
CA ILE A 64 4.09 3.66 -6.11
C ILE A 64 4.11 2.15 -5.93
N VAL A 65 2.99 1.48 -6.25
CA VAL A 65 2.88 0.02 -6.16
C VAL A 65 3.06 -0.58 -7.56
N PRO A 66 4.25 -1.12 -7.89
CA PRO A 66 4.52 -1.62 -9.23
C PRO A 66 3.79 -2.95 -9.50
N ALA A 67 3.67 -3.30 -10.78
CA ALA A 67 3.15 -4.60 -11.19
C ALA A 67 3.93 -5.75 -10.53
N GLY A 68 3.20 -6.78 -10.08
CA GLY A 68 3.78 -7.92 -9.34
C GLY A 68 3.91 -7.70 -7.82
N VAL A 69 3.50 -6.53 -7.31
CA VAL A 69 3.38 -6.28 -5.86
C VAL A 69 1.92 -6.27 -5.46
N GLU A 70 1.60 -6.83 -4.29
CA GLU A 70 0.31 -6.66 -3.65
C GLU A 70 0.46 -6.10 -2.25
N LEU A 71 -0.41 -5.18 -1.86
CA LEU A 71 -0.50 -4.69 -0.50
C LEU A 71 -1.76 -5.26 0.16
N TYR A 72 -1.57 -5.79 1.37
CA TYR A 72 -2.66 -6.04 2.30
C TYR A 72 -2.69 -4.89 3.31
N CYS A 73 -3.76 -4.12 3.27
CA CYS A 73 -3.98 -2.92 4.07
C CYS A 73 -5.04 -3.20 5.14
N PHE A 74 -4.69 -3.05 6.41
CA PHE A 74 -5.59 -3.34 7.53
C PHE A 74 -5.60 -2.20 8.56
N GLY A 75 -6.81 -1.74 8.91
CA GLY A 75 -7.02 -0.61 9.83
C GLY A 75 -6.64 0.75 9.23
N GLY A 76 -7.03 1.83 9.90
CA GLY A 76 -6.71 3.19 9.49
C GLY A 76 -7.36 3.57 8.17
N LYS A 77 -6.70 4.38 7.34
CA LYS A 77 -7.23 4.89 6.08
C LYS A 77 -6.27 4.62 4.93
N VAL A 78 -6.81 4.30 3.76
CA VAL A 78 -6.02 4.06 2.54
C VAL A 78 -6.75 4.64 1.33
N LYS A 79 -5.99 5.26 0.40
CA LYS A 79 -6.50 5.75 -0.88
C LYS A 79 -5.50 5.50 -1.99
N GLN A 80 -6.01 5.45 -3.23
CA GLN A 80 -5.21 5.22 -4.44
C GLN A 80 -5.37 6.41 -5.39
N LYS A 81 -4.30 6.77 -6.11
CA LYS A 81 -4.36 7.72 -7.23
C LYS A 81 -3.75 7.06 -8.46
N GLU A 82 -4.49 7.03 -9.55
CA GLU A 82 -3.96 6.61 -10.84
C GLU A 82 -2.86 7.60 -11.28
N ALA A 83 -1.80 7.08 -11.91
CA ALA A 83 -0.69 7.85 -12.44
C ALA A 83 -0.99 8.31 -13.88
#